data_AF-A0A067PYN4-F1
#
_entry.id   AF-A0A067PYN4-F1
#
_cell.length_a   1.000
_cell.length_b   1.000
_cell.length_c   1.000
_cell.angle_alpha   90.00
_cell.angle_beta   90.00
_cell.angle_gamma   90.00
#
_symmetry.space_group_name_H-M   'P 1'
#
loop_
_entity.id
_entity.type
_entity.pdbx_description
1 polymer ?
#
loop_
_entity_poly.entity_id
_entity_poly.type
_entity_poly.pdbx_seq_one_letter_code
_entity_poly.pdbx_strand_id
1 'polypeptide(L)'
;TFEAWSSVLALATKWSFKSVRFTAIRHLTTIASPIDKLVLGRQYDVLEWLQDAYVNICQRPEALSIEEAEKLGLKEAILISQVRQEVR
;
A
#
# COMPACT_ATOMS: atom_id res chain seq x y z
N THR A 1 -15.97 2.80 -4.72
CA THR A 1 -15.23 3.46 -3.63
C THR A 1 -14.03 2.58 -3.25
N PHE A 2 -13.02 3.12 -2.56
CA PHE A 2 -11.84 2.36 -2.13
C PHE A 2 -12.21 1.08 -1.37
N GLU A 3 -13.12 1.19 -0.39
CA GLU A 3 -13.57 0.05 0.43
C GLU A 3 -14.26 -1.08 -0.36
N ALA A 4 -15.02 -0.72 -1.40
CA ALA A 4 -15.67 -1.72 -2.25
C ALA A 4 -14.63 -2.52 -3.02
N TRP A 5 -13.62 -1.85 -3.60
CA TRP A 5 -12.58 -2.53 -4.35
C TRP A 5 -11.60 -3.29 -3.47
N SER A 6 -11.32 -2.81 -2.26
CA SER A 6 -10.52 -3.56 -1.27
C SER A 6 -11.25 -4.85 -0.85
N SER A 7 -12.56 -4.79 -0.66
CA SER A 7 -13.40 -5.98 -0.39
C SER A 7 -13.40 -6.95 -1.57
N VAL A 8 -13.54 -6.46 -2.80
CA VAL A 8 -13.46 -7.28 -4.01
C VAL A 8 -12.08 -7.94 -4.13
N LEU A 9 -10.99 -7.22 -3.85
CA LEU A 9 -9.64 -7.77 -3.84
C LEU A 9 -9.48 -8.88 -2.80
N ALA A 10 -10.01 -8.66 -1.58
CA ALA A 10 -9.98 -9.63 -0.50
C ALA A 10 -10.69 -10.93 -0.88
N LEU A 11 -11.91 -10.81 -1.39
CA LEU A 11 -12.74 -11.93 -1.83
C LEU A 11 -12.14 -12.66 -3.03
N ALA A 12 -11.65 -11.91 -4.02
CA ALA A 12 -11.00 -12.49 -5.20
C ALA A 12 -9.72 -13.26 -4.83
N THR A 13 -8.95 -12.77 -3.86
CA THR A 13 -7.77 -13.47 -3.37
C THR A 13 -8.16 -14.72 -2.57
N LYS A 14 -9.16 -14.61 -1.69
CA LYS A 14 -9.67 -15.74 -0.89
C LYS A 14 -10.19 -16.88 -1.76
N TRP A 15 -10.87 -16.58 -2.85
CA TRP A 15 -11.42 -17.58 -3.78
C TRP A 15 -10.51 -17.85 -4.99
N SER A 16 -9.30 -17.30 -5.02
CA SER A 16 -8.33 -17.46 -6.12
C SER A 16 -8.87 -17.07 -7.50
N PHE A 17 -9.79 -16.10 -7.57
CA PHE A 17 -10.30 -15.53 -8.82
C PHE A 17 -9.31 -14.55 -9.44
N LYS A 18 -8.37 -15.09 -10.23
CA LYS A 18 -7.26 -14.33 -10.83
C LYS A 18 -7.71 -13.12 -11.67
N SER A 19 -8.74 -13.28 -12.51
CA SER A 19 -9.23 -12.19 -13.38
C SER A 19 -9.87 -11.04 -12.58
N VAL A 20 -10.63 -11.39 -11.53
CA VAL A 20 -11.26 -10.40 -10.64
C VAL A 20 -10.20 -9.71 -9.79
N ARG A 21 -9.21 -10.46 -9.27
CA ARG A 21 -8.06 -9.91 -8.55
C ARG A 21 -7.31 -8.88 -9.40
N PHE A 22 -6.99 -9.21 -10.65
CA PHE A 22 -6.31 -8.28 -11.56
C PHE A 22 -7.13 -7.01 -11.80
N THR A 23 -8.44 -7.15 -12.00
CA THR A 23 -9.34 -6.00 -12.19
C THR A 23 -9.38 -5.11 -10.93
N ALA A 24 -9.48 -5.71 -9.74
CA ALA A 24 -9.47 -4.99 -8.48
C ALA A 24 -8.15 -4.24 -8.26
N ILE A 25 -7.01 -4.88 -8.55
CA ILE A 25 -5.68 -4.26 -8.47
C ILE A 25 -5.63 -3.05 -9.42
N ARG A 26 -6.06 -3.17 -10.67
CA ARG A 26 -6.03 -2.03 -11.61
C ARG A 26 -6.85 -0.84 -11.11
N HIS A 27 -8.02 -1.07 -10.55
CA HIS A 27 -8.84 0.00 -9.97
C HIS A 27 -8.24 0.58 -8.69
N LEU A 28 -7.71 -0.25 -7.80
CA LEU A 28 -7.06 0.22 -6.57
C LEU A 28 -5.78 1.01 -6.86
N THR A 29 -5.06 0.68 -7.93
CA THR A 29 -3.85 1.39 -8.34
C THR A 29 -4.12 2.88 -8.61
N THR A 30 -5.31 3.24 -9.10
CA THR A 30 -5.66 4.63 -9.42
C THR A 30 -6.27 5.40 -8.25
N ILE A 31 -6.90 4.72 -7.29
CA ILE A 31 -7.65 5.37 -6.20
C ILE A 31 -7.01 5.23 -4.81
N ALA A 32 -6.12 4.26 -4.61
CA ALA A 32 -5.52 3.98 -3.30
C ALA A 32 -4.39 4.97 -2.98
N SER A 33 -4.31 5.37 -1.72
CA SER A 33 -3.19 6.17 -1.23
C SER A 33 -1.88 5.34 -1.22
N PRO A 34 -0.69 5.97 -1.22
CA PRO A 34 0.58 5.24 -1.12
C PRO A 34 0.64 4.30 0.10
N ILE A 35 0.05 4.72 1.22
CA ILE A 35 0.01 3.92 2.46
C ILE A 35 -0.91 2.71 2.28
N ASP A 36 -2.11 2.91 1.72
CA ASP A 36 -3.03 1.82 1.45
C ASP A 36 -2.46 0.82 0.43
N LYS A 37 -1.74 1.32 -0.59
CA LYS A 37 -1.01 0.47 -1.55
C LYS A 37 0.06 -0.37 -0.87
N LEU A 38 0.76 0.18 0.12
CA LEU A 38 1.76 -0.57 0.88
C LEU A 38 1.12 -1.65 1.74
N VAL A 39 0.06 -1.31 2.48
CA VAL A 39 -0.68 -2.25 3.35
C VAL A 39 -1.33 -3.36 2.52
N LEU A 40 -2.10 -3.01 1.49
CA LEU A 40 -2.79 -3.97 0.62
C LEU A 40 -1.78 -4.75 -0.24
N GLY A 41 -0.71 -4.11 -0.70
CA GLY A 41 0.33 -4.76 -1.49
C GLY A 41 1.06 -5.83 -0.69
N ARG A 42 1.29 -5.60 0.61
CA ARG A 42 1.82 -6.63 1.52
C ARG A 42 0.80 -7.72 1.80
N GLN A 43 -0.44 -7.35 2.09
CA GLN A 43 -1.50 -8.28 2.48
C GLN A 43 -1.88 -9.24 1.35
N TYR A 44 -1.86 -8.76 0.10
CA TYR A 44 -2.30 -9.51 -1.08
C TYR A 44 -1.18 -9.81 -2.07
N ASP A 45 0.08 -9.62 -1.67
CA ASP A 45 1.30 -9.90 -2.44
C ASP A 45 1.29 -9.25 -3.84
N VAL A 46 1.20 -7.91 -3.85
CA VAL A 46 1.26 -7.05 -5.03
C VAL A 46 2.57 -6.26 -4.98
N LEU A 47 3.65 -6.88 -5.42
CA LEU A 47 5.01 -6.34 -5.33
C LEU A 47 5.18 -4.99 -6.03
N GLU A 48 4.49 -4.79 -7.16
CA GLU A 48 4.50 -3.53 -7.92
C GLU A 48 4.08 -2.33 -7.05
N TRP A 49 3.09 -2.52 -6.18
CA TRP A 49 2.62 -1.47 -5.28
C TRP A 49 3.61 -1.14 -4.17
N LEU A 50 4.38 -2.12 -3.70
CA LEU A 50 5.33 -1.91 -2.62
C LEU A 50 6.42 -0.94 -3.07
N GLN A 51 7.03 -1.20 -4.23
CA GLN A 51 8.11 -0.36 -4.75
C GLN A 51 7.63 1.07 -5.00
N ASP A 52 6.51 1.24 -5.70
CA ASP A 52 5.93 2.56 -5.97
C ASP A 52 5.56 3.29 -4.68
N ALA A 53 4.96 2.59 -3.71
CA ALA A 53 4.59 3.18 -2.43
C ALA A 53 5.82 3.67 -1.65
N TYR A 54 6.88 2.86 -1.54
CA TYR A 54 8.11 3.25 -0.85
C TYR A 54 8.74 4.49 -1.49
N VAL A 55 8.84 4.53 -2.82
CA VAL A 55 9.39 5.70 -3.53
C VAL A 55 8.55 6.94 -3.26
N ASN A 56 7.21 6.85 -3.37
CA ASN A 56 6.32 7.98 -3.13
C ASN A 56 6.39 8.48 -1.68
N ILE A 57 6.49 7.57 -0.69
CA ILE A 57 6.57 7.96 0.72
C ILE A 57 7.93 8.61 1.03
N CYS A 58 9.04 8.07 0.49
CA CYS A 58 10.37 8.65 0.70
C CYS A 58 10.54 10.01 0.01
N GLN A 59 9.96 10.22 -1.16
CA GLN A 59 10.02 11.49 -1.90
C GLN A 59 9.12 12.59 -1.32
N ARG A 60 8.10 12.22 -0.54
CA ARG A 60 7.16 13.17 0.05
C ARG A 60 7.86 14.10 1.06
N PRO A 61 7.64 15.43 1.01
CA PRO A 61 8.22 16.36 1.98
C PRO A 61 7.56 16.28 3.37
N GLU A 62 6.30 15.84 3.45
CA GLU A 62 5.60 15.62 4.71
C GLU A 62 6.05 14.32 5.40
N ALA A 63 6.23 14.37 6.71
CA ALA A 63 6.47 13.18 7.53
C ALA A 63 5.27 12.22 7.54
N LEU A 64 5.52 10.98 7.94
CA LEU A 64 4.45 10.01 8.23
C LEU A 64 3.59 10.54 9.37
N SER A 65 2.27 10.57 9.19
CA SER A 65 1.36 10.86 10.28
C SER A 65 1.27 9.68 11.24
N ILE A 66 0.78 9.93 12.46
CA ILE A 66 0.56 8.87 13.46
C ILE A 66 -0.43 7.83 12.91
N GLU A 67 -1.49 8.26 12.23
CA GLU A 67 -2.49 7.38 11.63
C GLU A 67 -1.90 6.51 10.51
N GLU A 68 -0.98 7.07 9.69
CA GLU A 68 -0.27 6.32 8.67
C GLU A 68 0.70 5.31 9.31
N ALA A 69 1.41 5.72 10.37
CA ALA A 69 2.34 4.86 11.10
C ALA A 69 1.62 3.70 11.80
N GLU A 70 0.42 3.92 12.35
CA GLU A 70 -0.42 2.87 12.93
C GLU A 70 -0.87 1.85 11.88
N LYS A 71 -1.25 2.31 10.67
CA LYS A 71 -1.64 1.43 9.57
C LYS A 71 -0.47 0.60 9.02
N LEU A 72 0.71 1.20 8.92
CA LEU A 72 1.93 0.52 8.45
C LEU A 72 2.47 -0.48 9.47
N GLY A 73 2.25 -0.18 10.76
CA GLY A 73 2.93 -0.83 11.87
C GLY A 73 4.23 -0.13 12.23
N LEU A 74 4.55 -0.14 13.52
CA LEU A 74 5.65 0.62 14.10
C LEU A 74 7.01 0.31 13.46
N LYS A 75 7.28 -0.96 13.14
CA LYS A 75 8.55 -1.39 12.54
C LYS A 75 8.74 -0.80 11.13
N GLU A 76 7.75 -0.94 10.26
CA GLU A 76 7.81 -0.39 8.90
C GLU A 76 7.86 1.14 8.92
N ALA A 77 7.07 1.81 9.77
CA ALA A 77 7.10 3.26 9.88
C ALA A 77 8.49 3.79 10.28
N ILE A 78 9.15 3.12 11.25
CA ILE A 78 10.52 3.46 11.66
C ILE A 78 11.50 3.23 10.51
N LEU A 79 11.44 2.08 9.83
CA LEU A 79 12.34 1.75 8.73
C LEU A 79 12.24 2.80 7.60
N ILE A 80 11.01 3.15 7.21
CA ILE A 80 10.76 4.18 6.19
C ILE A 80 11.32 5.53 6.64
N SER A 81 11.09 5.91 7.91
CA SER A 81 11.61 7.15 8.47
C SER A 81 13.14 7.19 8.47
N GLN A 82 13.81 6.07 8.79
CA GLN A 82 15.27 5.95 8.75
C GLN A 82 15.81 6.11 7.33
N VAL A 83 15.26 5.35 6.37
CA VAL A 83 15.67 5.43 4.96
C VAL A 83 15.50 6.85 4.44
N ARG A 84 14.39 7.51 4.75
CA ARG A 84 14.14 8.90 4.33
C ARG A 84 15.15 9.89 4.92
N GLN A 85 15.69 9.61 6.10
CA GLN A 85 16.71 10.44 6.73
C GLN A 85 18.12 10.15 6.21
N GLU A 86 18.41 8.95 5.71
CA GLU A 86 19.68 8.62 5.05
C GLU A 86 19.76 9.16 3.61
N VAL A 87 18.62 9.21 2.91
CA VAL A 87 18.52 9.71 1.53
C VAL A 87 18.63 11.25 1.47
N ARG A 88 18.40 11.96 2.58
CA ARG A 88 18.35 13.42 2.65
C ARG A 88 19.58 13.99 3.32
#